data_AF-A0A258SX93-F1
#
_entry.id   AF-A0A258SX93-F1
#
_cell.length_a   1.000
_cell.length_b   1.000
_cell.length_c   1.000
_cell.angle_alpha   90.00
_cell.angle_beta   90.00
_cell.angle_gamma   90.00
#
_symmetry.space_group_name_H-M   'P 1'
#
loop_
_entity.id
_entity.type
_entity.pdbx_description
1 polymer ?
#
loop_
_entity_poly.entity_id
_entity_poly.type
_entity_poly.pdbx_seq_one_letter_code
_entity_poly.pdbx_strand_id
1 'polypeptide(L)' 'MISICKQLDIKVIAEGIETKEECMTLIDEGVTLFQGYLFARPGFESLPVVPDEVWSLVENRRIKSRRN' A
#
# COMPACT_ATOMS: atom_id res chain seq x y z
N MET A 1 -0.84 3.19 -16.36
CA MET A 1 -1.05 4.33 -15.45
C MET A 1 0.15 4.54 -14.52
N ILE A 2 0.51 3.57 -13.66
CA ILE A 2 1.59 3.71 -12.65
C ILE A 2 2.93 4.15 -13.26
N SER A 3 3.35 3.57 -14.38
CA SER A 3 4.59 3.97 -15.09
C SER A 3 4.59 5.45 -15.52
N ILE A 4 3.45 5.97 -16.00
CA ILE A 4 3.31 7.37 -16.39
C ILE A 4 3.41 8.29 -15.16
N CYS A 5 2.73 7.93 -14.06
CA CYS A 5 2.82 8.69 -12.81
C CYS A 5 4.28 8.75 -12.30
N LYS A 6 5.03 7.64 -12.39
CA LYS A 6 6.46 7.62 -12.04
C LYS A 6 7.28 8.57 -12.92
N GLN A 7 7.05 8.59 -14.24
CA GLN A 7 7.76 9.48 -15.17
C GLN A 7 7.46 10.96 -14.91
N LEU A 8 6.28 11.27 -14.40
CA LEU A 8 5.81 12.63 -14.11
C LEU A 8 6.05 13.07 -12.66
N ASP A 9 6.75 12.26 -11.85
CA ASP A 9 6.94 12.48 -10.40
C ASP A 9 5.62 12.68 -9.62
N ILE A 10 4.59 11.93 -10.01
CA ILE A 10 3.28 11.94 -9.35
C ILE A 10 3.21 10.77 -8.37
N LYS A 11 2.96 11.09 -7.09
CA LYS A 11 2.69 10.08 -6.07
C LYS A 11 1.34 9.41 -6.32
N VAL A 12 1.33 8.09 -6.27
CA VAL A 12 0.12 7.27 -6.43
C VAL A 12 -0.31 6.73 -5.07
N ILE A 13 -1.60 6.88 -4.75
CA ILE A 13 -2.30 6.14 -3.70
C ILE A 13 -3.23 5.13 -4.34
N ALA A 14 -3.19 3.88 -3.88
CA ALA A 14 -4.17 2.87 -4.26
C ALA A 14 -5.25 2.76 -3.18
N GLU A 15 -6.49 3.06 -3.55
CA GLU A 15 -7.64 3.04 -2.66
C GLU A 15 -8.50 1.78 -2.89
N GLY A 16 -9.30 1.42 -1.88
CA GLY A 16 -10.22 0.28 -1.96
C GLY A 16 -9.56 -1.09 -1.82
N ILE A 17 -8.40 -1.18 -1.18
CA ILE A 17 -7.70 -2.45 -0.94
C ILE A 17 -8.41 -3.27 0.13
N GLU A 18 -8.86 -4.47 -0.22
CA GLU A 18 -9.58 -5.37 0.69
C GLU A 18 -8.81 -6.66 0.96
N THR A 19 -7.95 -7.10 0.03
CA THR A 19 -7.21 -8.37 0.14
C THR A 19 -5.70 -8.19 0.11
N LYS A 20 -4.98 -9.17 0.70
CA LYS A 20 -3.51 -9.17 0.70
C LYS A 20 -2.97 -9.26 -0.73
N GLU A 21 -3.65 -10.03 -1.57
CA GLU A 21 -3.30 -10.29 -2.96
C GLU A 21 -3.35 -9.02 -3.81
N GLU A 22 -4.38 -8.18 -3.64
CA GLU A 22 -4.48 -6.85 -4.27
C GLU A 22 -3.31 -5.95 -3.86
N CYS A 23 -3.04 -5.88 -2.54
CA CYS A 23 -1.94 -5.08 -2.01
C CYS A 23 -0.60 -5.52 -2.58
N MET A 24 -0.32 -6.83 -2.56
CA MET A 24 0.93 -7.41 -3.07
C MET A 24 1.12 -7.14 -4.57
N THR A 25 0.07 -7.26 -5.37
CA THR A 25 0.11 -6.98 -6.81
C THR A 25 0.56 -5.54 -7.07
N LEU A 26 -0.01 -4.59 -6.34
CA LEU A 26 0.29 -3.16 -6.52
C LEU A 26 1.64 -2.75 -5.91
N ILE A 27 2.11 -3.44 -4.87
CA ILE A 27 3.50 -3.31 -4.37
C ILE A 27 4.48 -3.69 -5.47
N ASP A 28 4.24 -4.78 -6.19
CA ASP A 28 5.12 -5.25 -7.26
C ASP A 28 5.14 -4.28 -8.46
N GLU A 29 4.05 -3.55 -8.68
CA GLU A 29 4.00 -2.41 -9.63
C GLU A 29 4.68 -1.13 -9.10
N GLY A 30 5.11 -1.12 -7.84
CA GLY A 30 5.83 -0.03 -7.19
C GLY A 30 4.96 1.06 -6.56
N VAL A 31 3.70 0.76 -6.23
CA VAL A 31 2.86 1.64 -5.41
C VAL A 31 3.35 1.60 -3.95
N THR A 32 3.34 2.76 -3.28
CA THR A 32 3.89 2.90 -1.93
C THR A 32 2.93 3.49 -0.90
N LEU A 33 1.75 3.93 -1.34
CA LEU A 33 0.68 4.50 -0.50
C LEU A 33 -0.62 3.72 -0.78
N PHE A 34 -1.33 3.35 0.27
CA PHE A 34 -2.50 2.49 0.20
C PHE A 34 -3.57 2.92 1.19
N GLN A 35 -4.84 2.70 0.83
CA GLN A 35 -5.99 2.84 1.71
C GLN A 35 -7.01 1.75 1.39
N GLY A 36 -7.63 1.17 2.42
CA GLY A 36 -8.70 0.21 2.25
C GLY A 36 -8.94 -0.62 3.50
N TYR A 37 -9.97 -1.47 3.46
CA TYR A 37 -10.39 -2.27 4.60
C TYR A 37 -9.37 -3.33 5.03
N LEU A 38 -8.42 -3.69 4.15
CA LEU A 38 -7.26 -4.49 4.55
C LEU A 38 -6.45 -3.80 5.67
N PHE A 39 -6.34 -2.47 5.61
CA PHE A 39 -5.54 -1.68 6.56
C PHE A 39 -6.36 -1.31 7.79
N ALA A 40 -7.48 -0.64 7.56
CA ALA A 40 -8.44 -0.29 8.58
C ALA A 40 -9.77 0.13 7.94
N ARG A 41 -10.88 -0.17 8.62
CA ARG A 41 -12.18 0.43 8.29
C ARG A 41 -12.25 1.87 8.84
N PRO A 42 -13.04 2.76 8.21
CA PRO A 42 -13.30 4.09 8.75
C PRO A 42 -13.80 4.01 10.19
N GLY A 43 -13.18 4.80 11.08
CA GLY A 43 -13.61 4.97 12.46
C GLY A 43 -14.41 6.25 12.59
N PHE A 44 -15.58 6.19 13.21
CA PHE A 44 -16.33 7.39 13.57
C PHE A 44 -15.60 8.12 14.70
N GLU A 45 -15.36 9.43 14.52
CA GLU A 45 -14.69 10.31 15.50
C GLU A 45 -13.41 9.72 16.12
N SER A 46 -12.69 8.88 15.37
CA SER A 46 -11.52 8.14 15.86
C SER A 46 -10.47 7.98 14.78
N LEU A 47 -9.25 7.66 15.22
CA LEU A 47 -8.14 7.27 14.35
C LEU A 47 -7.97 5.74 14.45
N PRO A 48 -8.43 4.98 13.45
CA PRO A 48 -8.27 3.53 13.44
C PRO A 48 -6.80 3.11 13.46
N VAL A 49 -6.48 2.09 14.24
CA VAL A 49 -5.15 1.48 14.27
C VAL A 49 -5.03 0.49 13.10
N VAL A 50 -3.93 0.58 12.36
CA VAL A 50 -3.56 -0.44 11.38
C VAL A 50 -2.82 -1.56 12.11
N PRO A 51 -3.27 -2.84 12.04
CA PRO A 51 -2.61 -3.94 12.72
C PRO A 51 -1.17 -4.18 12.24
N ASP A 52 -0.26 -4.55 13.15
CA ASP A 52 1.16 -4.82 12.86
C ASP A 52 1.39 -5.91 11.79
N GLU A 53 0.48 -6.88 11.72
CA GLU A 53 0.51 -7.92 10.67
C GLU A 53 0.36 -7.35 9.26
N VAL A 54 -0.37 -6.25 9.09
CA VAL A 54 -0.55 -5.57 7.81
C VAL A 54 0.71 -4.77 7.45
N TRP A 55 1.33 -4.10 8.43
CA TRP A 55 2.59 -3.38 8.21
C TRP A 55 3.71 -4.30 7.75
N SER A 56 3.77 -5.50 8.31
CA SER A 56 4.75 -6.53 7.94
C SER A 56 4.67 -6.93 6.46
N LEU A 57 3.50 -6.85 5.82
CA LEU A 57 3.36 -7.15 4.39
C LEU A 57 4.09 -6.11 3.52
N VAL A 58 4.06 -4.85 3.92
CA VAL A 58 4.60 -3.72 3.15
C VAL A 58 6.11 -3.56 3.38
N GLU A 59 6.58 -3.74 4.63
CA GLU A 59 8.00 -3.55 4.98
C GLU A 59 8.91 -4.62 4.37
N ASN A 60 8.48 -5.89 4.40
CA ASN A 60 9.30 -7.02 3.95
C ASN A 60 9.69 -6.95 2.46
N ARG A 61 8.88 -6.26 1.63
CA ARG A 61 9.15 -6.08 0.19
C ARG A 61 9.91 -4.80 -0.13
N ARG A 62 9.74 -3.72 0.63
CA ARG A 62 10.57 -2.49 0.52
C ARG A 62 12.05 -2.79 0.74
N ILE A 63 12.38 -3.68 1.66
CA ILE A 63 13.77 -4.11 1.92
C ILE A 63 14.33 -4.93 0.77
N LYS A 64 13.53 -5.83 0.17
CA LYS A 64 13.93 -6.63 -1.00
C LYS A 64 14.17 -5.78 -2.25
N SER A 65 13.33 -4.77 -2.50
CA SER A 65 13.48 -3.86 -3.66
C SER A 65 14.72 -2.96 -3.58
N ARG A 66 15.29 -2.72 -2.40
CA ARG A 66 16.51 -1.90 -2.20
C ARG A 66 17.81 -2.71 -2.28
N ARG A 67 17.72 -4.03 -2.43
CA ARG A 67 18.86 -4.96 -2.52
C ARG A 67 19.16 -5.43 -3.95
N ASN A 68 18.39 -4.95 -4.95
CA ASN A 68 18.67 -5.14 -6.36
C ASN A 68 19.09 -3.82 -7.00
#